data_AF-A0A5E4IZE3-F1
#
_entry.id   AF-A0A5E4IZE3-F1
#
_cell.length_a   1.000
_cell.length_b   1.000
_cell.length_c   1.000
_cell.angle_alpha   90.00
_cell.angle_beta   90.00
_cell.angle_gamma   90.00
#
_symmetry.space_group_name_H-M   'P 1'
#
loop_
_entity.id
_entity.type
_entity.pdbx_description
1 polymer ?
#
loop_
_entity_poly.entity_id
_entity_poly.type
_entity_poly.pdbx_seq_one_letter_code
_entity_poly.pdbx_strand_id
1 'polypeptide(L)' 'MAWESAEQTWYCPFCQQQTIKVIFRPSRKQVTRSKALVKKNPSLTILTDKCSNCGKTKEEIEPQLMY' A
#
# COMPACT_ATOMS: atom_id res chain seq x y z
N MET A 1 -5.64 -14.08 16.24
CA MET A 1 -5.52 -12.62 16.08
C MET A 1 -5.39 -12.32 14.61
N ALA A 2 -6.52 -12.07 13.94
CA ALA A 2 -6.54 -11.67 12.54
C ALA A 2 -6.11 -10.21 12.50
N TRP A 3 -4.92 -9.96 11.99
CA TRP A 3 -4.43 -8.60 11.82
C TRP A 3 -5.05 -8.12 10.52
N GLU A 4 -6.27 -7.62 10.66
CA GLU A 4 -7.05 -7.04 9.59
C GLU A 4 -6.18 -6.02 8.88
N SER A 5 -6.12 -6.14 7.55
CA SER A 5 -5.35 -5.20 6.76
C SER A 5 -5.96 -3.83 7.01
N ALA A 6 -5.20 -2.90 7.61
CA ALA A 6 -5.73 -1.59 7.94
C ALA A 6 -5.98 -0.83 6.64
N GLU A 7 -7.25 -0.72 6.27
CA GLU A 7 -7.71 0.21 5.25
C GLU A 7 -7.48 1.63 5.77
N GLN A 8 -6.56 2.35 5.13
CA GLN A 8 -6.28 3.74 5.43
C GLN A 8 -6.70 4.61 4.26
N THR A 9 -7.09 5.85 4.58
CA THR A 9 -7.41 6.84 3.55
C THR A 9 -6.33 7.91 3.60
N TRP A 10 -5.61 8.08 2.50
CA TRP A 10 -4.49 9.01 2.39
C TRP A 10 -4.83 10.10 1.37
N TYR A 11 -4.24 11.28 1.50
CA TYR A 11 -4.36 12.30 0.45
C TYR A 11 -3.54 11.90 -0.77
N CYS A 12 -4.02 12.24 -1.96
CA CYS A 12 -3.28 12.03 -3.19
C CYS A 12 -1.94 12.79 -3.10
N PRO A 13 -0.79 12.12 -3.23
CA PRO A 13 0.52 12.76 -3.08
C PRO A 13 0.80 13.82 -4.16
N PHE A 14 0.08 13.77 -5.28
CA PHE A 14 0.23 14.70 -6.40
C PHE A 14 -0.62 15.97 -6.25
N CYS A 15 -1.93 15.82 -6.08
CA CYS A 15 -2.83 16.98 -6.04
C CYS A 15 -3.26 17.38 -4.64
N GLN A 16 -3.10 16.50 -3.63
CA GLN A 16 -3.54 16.67 -2.23
C GLN A 16 -5.02 17.07 -2.02
N GLN A 17 -5.80 17.14 -3.10
CA GLN A 17 -7.20 17.56 -3.07
C GLN A 17 -8.16 16.38 -2.91
N GLN A 18 -7.78 15.20 -3.41
CA GLN A 18 -8.60 13.99 -3.31
C GLN A 18 -7.93 12.96 -2.40
N THR A 19 -8.75 12.24 -1.65
CA THR A 19 -8.30 11.14 -0.81
C THR A 19 -8.41 9.80 -1.54
N ILE A 20 -7.35 8.99 -1.44
CA ILE A 20 -7.23 7.64 -1.99
C ILE A 20 -7.31 6.61 -0.87
N LYS A 21 -7.91 5.46 -1.14
CA LYS A 21 -7.96 4.34 -0.19
C LYS A 21 -6.79 3.41 -0.43
N VAL A 22 -6.06 3.09 0.62
CA VAL A 22 -4.86 2.25 0.58
C VAL A 22 -4.96 1.17 1.65
N ILE A 23 -4.54 -0.04 1.31
CA ILE A 23 -4.42 -1.15 2.25
C ILE A 23 -2.94 -1.35 2.52
N PHE A 24 -2.54 -1.16 3.77
CA PHE A 24 -1.19 -1.52 4.18
C PHE A 24 -1.16 -2.94 4.72
N ARG A 25 -0.39 -3.82 4.06
CA ARG A 25 -0.10 -5.17 4.56
C ARG A 25 1.28 -5.18 5.19
N PRO A 26 1.38 -5.18 6.53
CA PRO A 26 2.67 -5.23 7.20
C PRO A 26 3.40 -6.52 6.84
N SER A 27 4.70 -6.39 6.57
CA SER A 27 5.60 -7.52 6.36
C SER A 27 5.53 -8.46 7.57
N ARG A 28 5.06 -9.69 7.34
CA ARG A 28 5.19 -10.76 8.33
C ARG A 28 6.43 -11.56 8.02
N LYS A 29 7.35 -11.62 8.99
CA LYS A 29 8.39 -12.66 9.00
C LYS A 29 7.70 -14.00 9.22
N GLN A 30 7.46 -14.73 8.14
CA GLN A 30 7.00 -16.10 8.23
C GLN A 30 8.24 -16.98 8.44
N VAL A 31 8.40 -17.53 9.64
CA VAL A 31 9.49 -18.45 9.94
C VAL A 31 9.08 -19.83 9.45
N THR A 32 9.48 -20.19 8.24
CA THR A 32 9.31 -21.56 7.74
C THR A 32 10.46 -22.40 8.29
N ARG A 33 10.14 -23.49 9.00
CA ARG A 33 11.08 -24.35 9.74
C ARG A 33 12.16 -25.01 8.86
N SER A 34 12.18 -24.77 7.57
CA SER A 34 13.23 -25.20 6.65
C SER A 34 13.29 -24.23 5.47
N LYS A 35 14.50 -23.75 5.16
CA LYS A 35 14.87 -22.88 4.03
C LYS A 35 14.44 -21.41 4.11
N ALA A 36 15.48 -20.57 4.15
CA ALA A 36 15.55 -19.15 3.82
C ALA A 36 14.50 -18.23 4.46
N LEU A 37 14.98 -17.28 5.27
CA LEU A 37 14.23 -16.10 5.70
C LEU A 37 13.82 -15.27 4.46
N VAL A 38 12.67 -15.56 3.86
CA VAL A 38 12.11 -14.69 2.82
C VAL A 38 11.50 -13.49 3.53
N LYS A 39 12.23 -12.38 3.57
CA LYS A 39 11.66 -11.07 3.89
C LYS A 39 10.63 -10.75 2.79
N LYS A 40 9.34 -10.98 3.06
CA LYS A 40 8.29 -10.36 2.25
C LYS A 40 8.34 -8.86 2.54
N ASN A 41 8.66 -8.01 1.59
CA ASN A 41 8.58 -6.57 1.79
C ASN A 41 7.14 -6.17 2.18
N PRO A 42 6.96 -5.11 2.99
CA PRO A 42 5.63 -4.58 3.26
C PRO A 42 4.96 -4.23 1.91
N SER A 43 3.73 -4.68 1.71
CA SER A 43 2.99 -4.41 0.48
C SER A 43 1.93 -3.35 0.77
N LEU A 44 2.02 -2.23 0.08
CA LEU A 44 0.97 -1.23 0.04
C LEU A 44 0.14 -1.50 -1.21
N THR A 45 -1.18 -1.56 -1.07
CA THR A 45 -2.09 -1.79 -2.19
C THR A 45 -3.08 -0.65 -2.25
N ILE A 46 -3.06 0.11 -3.35
CA ILE A 46 -3.99 1.21 -3.56
C ILE A 46 -5.30 0.63 -4.14
N LEU A 47 -6.42 0.92 -3.50
CA LEU A 47 -7.75 0.49 -3.92
C LEU A 47 -8.36 1.40 -4.99
N THR A 48 -7.91 2.64 -5.07
CA THR A 48 -8.32 3.59 -6.11
C THR A 48 -7.45 3.43 -7.35
N ASP A 49 -8.07 3.11 -8.48
CA ASP A 49 -7.36 2.87 -9.74
C ASP A 49 -6.66 4.12 -10.29
N LYS A 50 -7.32 5.28 -10.16
CA LYS A 50 -6.79 6.59 -10.54
C LYS A 50 -7.36 7.71 -9.66
N CYS A 51 -6.59 8.78 -9.48
CA CYS A 51 -7.09 10.02 -8.92
C CYS A 51 -7.96 10.74 -9.96
N SER A 52 -9.19 11.07 -9.60
CA SER A 52 -10.14 11.79 -10.46
C SER A 52 -9.72 13.22 -10.76
N ASN A 53 -8.87 13.82 -9.91
CA ASN A 53 -8.46 15.20 -10.05
C ASN A 53 -7.18 15.37 -10.89
N CYS A 54 -6.09 14.67 -10.54
CA CYS A 54 -4.83 14.75 -11.30
C CYS A 54 -4.69 13.70 -12.41
N GLY A 55 -5.61 12.74 -12.50
CA GLY A 55 -5.56 11.67 -13.50
C GLY A 55 -4.47 10.61 -13.25
N LYS A 56 -3.69 10.74 -12.18
CA LYS A 56 -2.59 9.83 -11.85
C LYS A 56 -3.10 8.46 -11.45
N THR A 57 -2.52 7.42 -12.03
CA THR A 57 -2.90 6.03 -11.77
C THR A 57 -2.27 5.53 -10.47
N LYS A 58 -2.79 4.42 -9.95
CA LYS A 58 -2.21 3.73 -8.78
C LYS A 58 -0.72 3.44 -8.94
N GLU A 59 -0.24 3.11 -10.13
CA GLU A 59 1.17 2.79 -10.40
C GLU A 59 2.09 4.00 -10.19
N GLU A 60 1.61 5.21 -10.45
CA GLU A 60 2.38 6.44 -10.18
C GLU A 60 2.29 6.87 -8.71
N ILE A 61 1.18 6.56 -8.05
CA ILE A 61 0.91 6.91 -6.66
C ILE A 61 1.63 5.96 -5.69
N GLU A 62 1.70 4.66 -5.99
CA GLU A 62 2.32 3.64 -5.15
C GLU A 62 3.76 3.96 -4.73
N PRO A 63 4.69 4.33 -5.64
CA PRO A 63 6.05 4.68 -5.25
C PRO A 63 6.14 5.93 -4.37
N GLN A 64 5.19 6.87 -4.47
CA GLN A 64 5.15 8.07 -3.64
C GLN A 64 4.68 7.80 -2.20
N LEU A 65 3.97 6.69 -1.97
CA LEU A 65 3.48 6.30 -0.65
C LEU A 65 4.45 5.39 0.10
N MET A 66 5.40 4.78 -0.61
CA MET A 66 6.38 3.83 -0.06
C MET A 66 7.72 4.49 0.31
N TYR A 67 7.88 5.80 0.10
CA TYR A 67 9.08 6.60 0.37
C TYR A 67 8.79 7.64 1.44
#